data_AF-A1RSP8-F1
#
_entry.id   AF-A1RSP8-F1
#
_cell.length_a   1.000
_cell.length_b   1.000
_cell.length_c   1.000
_cell.angle_alpha   90.00
_cell.angle_beta   90.00
_cell.angle_gamma   90.00
#
_symmetry.space_group_name_H-M   'P 1'
#
loop_
_entity.id
_entity.type
_entity.pdbx_description
1 polymer ?
#
loop_
_entity_poly.entity_id
_entity_poly.type
_entity_poly.pdbx_seq_one_letter_code
_entity_poly.pdbx_strand_id
1 'polypeptide(L)' 'MKELEKVVDLAKRAGMGSVKYVKWSYSLASDTYHVKIYLVKPLEWRILSEIIKEVERVFSVKIYVPHARVLRLDLRKK' A
#
# COMPACT_ATOMS: atom_id res chain seq x y z
N MET A 1 -3.11 14.32 -2.62
CA MET A 1 -4.14 13.76 -1.70
C MET A 1 -5.07 12.76 -2.41
N LYS A 2 -5.83 13.15 -3.45
CA LYS A 2 -6.78 12.24 -4.16
C LYS A 2 -6.19 10.93 -4.69
N GLU A 3 -4.92 10.92 -5.10
CA GLU A 3 -4.26 9.72 -5.63
C GLU A 3 -4.01 8.67 -4.53
N LEU A 4 -3.60 9.09 -3.33
CA LEU A 4 -3.35 8.17 -2.21
C LEU A 4 -4.62 7.63 -1.59
N GLU A 5 -5.67 8.44 -1.54
CA GLU A 5 -7.00 7.98 -1.13
C GLU A 5 -7.46 6.84 -2.06
N LYS A 6 -7.25 6.97 -3.37
CA LYS A 6 -7.50 5.89 -4.33
C LYS A 6 -6.64 4.65 -4.05
N VAL A 7 -5.36 4.80 -3.70
CA VAL A 7 -4.49 3.67 -3.33
C VAL A 7 -5.01 2.96 -2.08
N VAL A 8 -5.41 3.72 -1.06
CA VAL A 8 -5.98 3.20 0.17
C VAL A 8 -7.28 2.43 -0.11
N ASP A 9 -8.16 2.99 -0.92
CA ASP A 9 -9.43 2.37 -1.27
C ASP A 9 -9.24 1.13 -2.16
N LEU A 10 -8.26 1.15 -3.06
CA LEU A 10 -7.88 -0.01 -3.86
C LEU A 10 -7.38 -1.14 -2.95
N ALA A 11 -6.45 -0.84 -2.03
CA ALA A 11 -5.91 -1.83 -1.10
C ALA A 11 -6.99 -2.44 -0.20
N LYS A 12 -7.95 -1.62 0.28
CA LYS A 12 -9.09 -2.12 1.07
C LYS A 12 -10.04 -3.00 0.25
N ARG A 13 -10.34 -2.62 -0.99
CA ARG A 13 -11.26 -3.39 -1.87
C ARG A 13 -10.63 -4.70 -2.34
N ALA A 14 -9.42 -4.64 -2.87
CA ALA A 14 -8.72 -5.81 -3.38
C ALA A 14 -8.36 -6.79 -2.25
N GLY A 15 -8.01 -6.29 -1.07
CA GLY A 15 -7.72 -7.11 0.11
C GLY A 15 -8.94 -7.55 0.92
N MET A 16 -10.15 -7.55 0.35
CA MET A 16 -11.43 -7.78 1.06
C MET A 16 -11.35 -8.99 2.01
N GLY A 17 -11.55 -8.74 3.31
CA GLY A 17 -11.52 -9.76 4.37
C GLY A 17 -10.13 -10.08 4.93
N SER A 18 -9.05 -9.73 4.24
CA SER A 18 -7.66 -9.87 4.72
C SER A 18 -7.08 -8.57 5.27
N VAL A 19 -7.55 -7.40 4.84
CA VAL A 19 -7.05 -6.09 5.32
C VAL A 19 -7.88 -5.60 6.52
N LYS A 20 -7.22 -5.33 7.65
CA LYS A 20 -7.84 -4.73 8.85
C LYS A 20 -8.04 -3.23 8.66
N TYR A 21 -6.96 -2.54 8.31
CA TYR A 21 -6.94 -1.11 8.09
C TYR A 21 -5.73 -0.73 7.23
N VAL A 22 -5.81 0.45 6.64
CA VAL A 22 -4.71 1.07 5.91
C VAL A 22 -4.49 2.45 6.51
N LYS A 23 -3.24 2.79 6.82
CA LYS A 23 -2.82 4.12 7.26
C LYS A 23 -1.78 4.65 6.30
N TRP A 24 -1.76 5.94 6.07
CA TRP A 24 -0.70 6.56 5.28
C TRP A 24 -0.14 7.80 5.98
N SER A 25 1.11 8.12 5.66
CA SER A 25 1.79 9.34 6.09
C SER A 25 2.75 9.79 4.99
N TYR A 26 3.10 11.07 4.97
CA TYR A 26 4.09 11.60 4.05
C TYR A 26 5.35 12.01 4.80
N SER A 27 6.51 11.59 4.31
CA SER A 27 7.83 11.99 4.80
C SER A 27 8.39 13.08 3.89
N LEU A 28 8.48 14.30 4.41
CA LEU A 28 9.08 15.44 3.71
C LEU A 28 10.58 15.23 3.46
N ALA A 29 11.29 14.61 4.40
CA ALA A 29 12.74 14.40 4.32
C ALA A 29 13.16 13.47 3.17
N SER A 30 12.28 12.54 2.79
CA SER A 30 12.55 11.55 1.74
C SER A 30 11.61 11.64 0.55
N ASP A 31 10.74 12.66 0.51
CA ASP A 31 9.67 12.82 -0.49
C ASP A 31 8.93 11.50 -0.78
N THR A 32 8.50 10.83 0.29
CA THR A 32 7.94 9.47 0.21
C THR A 32 6.62 9.38 0.97
N TYR A 33 5.61 8.82 0.33
CA TYR A 33 4.38 8.41 1.01
C TYR A 33 4.53 6.99 1.53
N HIS A 34 4.36 6.83 2.84
CA HIS A 34 4.37 5.53 3.49
C HIS A 34 2.93 5.06 3.64
N VAL A 35 2.55 3.98 2.97
CA VAL A 35 1.23 3.34 3.09
C VAL A 35 1.40 2.04 3.85
N LYS A 36 0.90 1.99 5.08
CA LYS A 36 0.90 0.80 5.95
C LYS A 36 -0.43 0.06 5.80
N ILE A 37 -0.38 -1.15 5.27
CA ILE A 37 -1.49 -2.08 5.14
C ILE A 37 -1.36 -3.12 6.25
N TYR A 38 -2.32 -3.14 7.18
CA TYR A 38 -2.38 -4.14 8.24
C TYR A 38 -3.31 -5.27 7.82
N LEU A 39 -2.84 -6.51 7.96
CA LEU A 39 -3.54 -7.72 7.55
C LEU A 39 -4.05 -8.52 8.78
N VAL A 40 -5.29 -9.02 8.71
CA VAL A 40 -5.85 -10.00 9.66
C VAL A 40 -5.65 -11.45 9.20
N LYS A 41 -5.50 -11.67 7.89
CA LYS A 41 -5.27 -12.96 7.24
C LYS A 41 -4.21 -12.78 6.15
N PRO A 42 -3.55 -13.87 5.70
CA PRO A 42 -2.67 -13.80 4.54
C PRO A 42 -3.36 -13.15 3.33
N LEU A 43 -2.60 -12.38 2.57
CA LEU A 43 -3.02 -11.80 1.30
C LEU A 43 -2.41 -12.62 0.18
N GLU A 44 -3.22 -13.05 -0.79
CA GLU A 44 -2.68 -13.75 -1.95
C GLU A 44 -1.72 -12.85 -2.73
N TRP A 45 -0.61 -13.45 -3.18
CA TRP A 45 0.40 -12.74 -3.96
C TRP A 45 -0.19 -12.09 -5.22
N ARG A 46 -1.12 -12.78 -5.88
CA ARG A 46 -1.80 -12.27 -7.08
C ARG A 46 -2.49 -10.93 -6.79
N ILE A 47 -3.26 -10.86 -5.72
CA ILE A 47 -3.98 -9.65 -5.30
C ILE A 47 -2.99 -8.51 -4.99
N LEU A 48 -1.92 -8.81 -4.24
CA LEU A 48 -0.87 -7.83 -3.95
C LEU A 48 -0.23 -7.30 -5.23
N SER A 49 0.08 -8.19 -6.19
CA SER A 49 0.69 -7.83 -7.46
C SER A 49 -0.20 -6.92 -8.31
N GLU A 50 -1.52 -7.14 -8.31
CA GLU A 50 -2.49 -6.30 -9.03
C GLU A 50 -2.58 -4.90 -8.41
N ILE A 51 -2.60 -4.80 -7.08
CA ILE A 51 -2.55 -3.52 -6.37
C ILE A 51 -1.27 -2.76 -6.75
N ILE A 52 -0.11 -3.42 -6.71
CA ILE A 52 1.18 -2.79 -7.01
C ILE A 52 1.21 -2.28 -8.46
N LYS A 53 0.76 -3.08 -9.43
CA LYS A 53 0.74 -2.69 -10.85
C LYS A 53 -0.07 -1.42 -11.09
N GLU A 54 -1.22 -1.27 -10.43
CA GLU A 54 -2.04 -0.07 -10.53
C GLU A 54 -1.35 1.15 -9.89
N VAL A 55 -0.74 0.97 -8.72
CA VAL A 55 -0.02 2.05 -8.03
C VAL A 55 1.23 2.47 -8.80
N GLU A 56 1.93 1.52 -9.43
CA GLU A 56 3.15 1.76 -10.21
C GLU A 56 2.92 2.64 -11.44
N ARG A 57 1.68 2.82 -11.90
CA ARG A 57 1.35 3.76 -12.99
C ARG A 57 1.67 5.21 -12.63
N VAL A 58 1.61 5.56 -11.34
CA VAL A 58 1.77 6.94 -10.85
C VAL A 58 2.98 7.08 -9.93
N PHE A 59 3.33 6.02 -9.20
CA PHE A 59 4.39 6.03 -8.19
C PHE A 59 5.48 5.01 -8.52
N SER A 60 6.69 5.25 -8.05
CA SER A 60 7.66 4.19 -7.78
C SER A 60 7.28 3.53 -6.46
N VAL A 61 7.23 2.19 -6.43
CA VAL A 61 6.78 1.42 -5.26
C VAL A 61 7.95 0.60 -4.71
N LYS A 62 8.21 0.73 -3.40
CA LYS A 62 9.06 -0.18 -2.64
C LYS A 62 8.24 -0.86 -1.56
N ILE A 63 8.45 -2.16 -1.37
CA ILE A 63 7.71 -2.95 -0.37
C ILE A 63 8.64 -3.27 0.79
N TYR A 64 8.18 -2.97 2.00
CA TYR A 64 8.83 -3.33 3.23
C TYR A 64 7.87 -4.18 4.08
N VAL A 65 8.37 -5.25 4.69
CA VAL A 65 7.58 -6.14 5.55
C VAL A 65 8.10 -5.99 6.98
N PRO A 66 7.71 -4.92 7.71
CA PRO A 66 8.27 -4.64 9.03
C PRO A 66 7.85 -5.69 10.06
N HIS A 67 6.70 -6.35 9.88
CA HIS A 67 6.15 -7.38 10.76
C HIS A 67 5.32 -8.39 9.94
N ALA A 68 5.06 -9.58 10.51
CA ALA A 68 4.34 -10.67 9.84
C ALA A 68 2.94 -10.32 9.30
N ARG A 69 2.29 -9.29 9.85
CA ARG A 69 0.92 -8.85 9.47
C ARG A 69 0.87 -7.46 8.86
N VAL A 70 2.02 -6.88 8.52
CA VAL A 70 2.08 -5.50 8.03
C VAL A 70 2.89 -5.46 6.75
N LEU A 71 2.28 -4.93 5.70
CA LEU A 71 2.97 -4.51 4.49
C LEU A 71 3.07 -2.99 4.51
N ARG A 72 4.27 -2.46 4.27
CA ARG A 72 4.48 -1.02 4.08
C ARG A 72 4.91 -0.80 2.63
N LEU A 73 4.13 0.00 1.92
CA LEU A 73 4.47 0.49 0.58
C LEU A 73 5.06 1.89 0.73
N ASP A 74 6.30 2.04 0.29
CA ASP A 74 6.98 3.33 0.20
C ASP A 74 6.81 3.82 -1.25
N LEU A 75 6.00 4.85 -1.42
CA LEU A 75 5.55 5.38 -2.70
C LEU A 75 6.23 6.73 -2.96
N ARG A 76 6.94 6.86 -4.08
CA ARG A 76 7.53 8.12 -4.54
C ARG A 76 6.91 8.51 -5.86
N LYS A 77 6.51 9.78 -6.03
CA LYS A 77 5.89 10.22 -7.29
C LYS A 77 6.93 10.14 -8.42
N LYS A 78 6.51 9.64 -9.59
CA LYS A 78 7.35 9.62 -10.80
C LYS A 78 7.45 11.00 -11.42
#